data_AF-A0A380JEA9-F1
#
_entry.id   AF-A0A380JEA9-F1
#
_cell.length_a   1.000
_cell.length_b   1.000
_cell.length_c   1.000
_cell.angle_alpha   90.00
_cell.angle_beta   90.00
_cell.angle_gamma   90.00
#
_symmetry.space_group_name_H-M   'P 1'
#
loop_
_entity.id
_entity.type
_entity.pdbx_description
1 polymer ?
#
loop_
_entity_poly.entity_id
_entity_poly.type
_entity_poly.pdbx_seq_one_letter_code
_entity_poly.pdbx_strand_id
1 'polypeptide(L)'
;MGFLFTMNQVLYLLIVMWVFNVAPEKMIMVYAMVFGAHLLPYSWLYKSKAYQIFAIVIPILSLVLGNLFSGVVVAGTFAVIVLIFVHILQRELKTFTE
;
A
#
# COMPACT_ATOMS: atom_id res chain seq x y z
N MET A 1 -9.71 15.69 -6.55
CA MET A 1 -8.47 15.58 -5.74
C MET A 1 -7.97 14.14 -5.61
N GLY A 2 -8.75 13.18 -5.12
CA GLY A 2 -8.29 11.78 -4.95
C GLY A 2 -7.66 11.15 -6.20
N PHE A 3 -8.28 11.32 -7.38
CA PHE A 3 -7.76 10.82 -8.66
C PHE A 3 -6.36 11.35 -9.01
N LEU A 4 -6.08 12.63 -8.72
CA LEU A 4 -4.76 13.22 -9.00
C LEU A 4 -3.67 12.60 -8.11
N PHE A 5 -3.99 12.27 -6.86
CA PHE A 5 -3.06 11.55 -5.99
C PHE A 5 -2.83 10.10 -6.45
N THR A 6 -3.84 9.46 -7.04
CA THR A 6 -3.69 8.15 -7.69
C THR A 6 -2.78 8.22 -8.91
N MET A 7 -2.90 9.27 -9.73
CA MET A 7 -2.10 9.41 -10.95
C MET A 7 -0.60 9.49 -10.67
N ASN A 8 -0.19 10.00 -9.50
CA ASN A 8 1.21 9.98 -9.08
C ASN A 8 1.77 8.54 -9.01
N GLN A 9 0.96 7.57 -8.60
CA GLN A 9 1.36 6.16 -8.51
C GLN A 9 1.79 5.57 -9.86
N VAL A 10 1.23 6.08 -10.97
CA VAL A 10 1.60 5.64 -12.33
C VAL A 10 3.08 5.93 -12.61
N LEU A 11 3.61 7.04 -12.11
CA LEU A 11 5.04 7.37 -12.25
C LEU A 11 5.92 6.38 -11.47
N TYR A 12 5.47 5.92 -10.30
CA TYR A 12 6.18 4.92 -9.50
C TYR A 12 6.04 3.50 -10.05
N LEU A 13 5.03 3.21 -10.87
CA LEU A 13 4.96 1.93 -11.58
C LEU A 13 6.16 1.72 -12.51
N LEU A 14 6.77 2.79 -13.03
CA LEU A 14 8.00 2.67 -13.81
C LEU A 14 9.13 2.01 -13.01
N ILE A 15 9.23 2.32 -11.71
CA ILE A 15 10.19 1.68 -10.79
C ILE A 15 9.86 0.20 -10.62
N VAL A 16 8.57 -0.13 -10.48
CA VAL A 16 8.11 -1.53 -10.35
C VAL A 16 8.41 -2.32 -11.62
N MET A 17 8.19 -1.74 -12.81
CA MET A 17 8.50 -2.36 -14.09
C MET A 17 10.01 -2.55 -14.30
N TRP A 18 10.81 -1.58 -13.85
CA TRP A 18 12.27 -1.72 -13.85
C TRP A 18 12.74 -2.85 -12.92
N VAL A 19 12.21 -2.94 -11.70
CA VAL A 19 12.49 -4.07 -10.79
C VAL A 19 12.02 -5.38 -11.40
N PHE A 20 10.86 -5.42 -12.07
CA PHE A 20 10.42 -6.62 -12.77
C PHE A 20 11.42 -7.10 -13.83
N ASN A 21 12.11 -6.18 -14.50
CA ASN A 21 13.13 -6.52 -15.49
C ASN A 21 14.45 -7.01 -14.85
N VAL A 22 14.89 -6.39 -13.76
CA VAL A 22 16.21 -6.68 -13.15
C VAL A 22 16.15 -7.77 -12.06
N ALA A 23 15.07 -7.81 -11.28
CA ALA A 23 14.85 -8.73 -10.15
C ALA A 23 13.34 -9.10 -10.03
N PRO A 24 12.80 -9.93 -10.94
CA PRO A 24 11.38 -10.25 -11.02
C PRO A 24 10.79 -10.77 -9.69
N GLU A 25 11.57 -11.52 -8.92
CA GLU A 25 11.19 -12.07 -7.63
C GLU A 25 10.96 -11.00 -6.55
N LYS A 26 11.53 -9.80 -6.71
CA LYS A 26 11.36 -8.66 -5.81
C LYS A 26 10.25 -7.70 -6.25
N MET A 27 9.66 -7.90 -7.43
CA MET A 27 8.63 -7.03 -7.98
C MET A 27 7.44 -6.88 -7.03
N ILE A 28 6.92 -7.97 -6.46
CA ILE A 28 5.74 -7.94 -5.58
C ILE A 28 6.01 -7.13 -4.31
N MET A 29 7.21 -7.27 -3.72
CA MET A 29 7.64 -6.49 -2.57
C MET A 29 7.62 -4.99 -2.89
N VAL A 30 8.30 -4.60 -3.98
CA VAL A 30 8.41 -3.18 -4.37
C VAL A 30 7.04 -2.62 -4.74
N TYR A 31 6.20 -3.39 -5.42
CA TYR A 31 4.85 -2.95 -5.77
C TYR A 31 3.99 -2.70 -4.53
N ALA A 32 4.03 -3.60 -3.54
CA ALA A 32 3.32 -3.43 -2.28
C ALA A 32 3.83 -2.22 -1.48
N MET A 33 5.15 -1.95 -1.49
CA MET A 33 5.73 -0.74 -0.89
C MET A 33 5.22 0.53 -1.56
N VAL A 34 5.23 0.58 -2.89
CA VAL A 34 4.69 1.71 -3.66
C VAL A 34 3.22 1.92 -3.33
N PHE A 35 2.39 0.87 -3.40
CA PHE A 35 0.97 0.97 -3.04
C PHE A 35 0.77 1.54 -1.64
N GLY A 36 1.47 0.97 -0.64
CA GLY A 36 1.34 1.39 0.75
C GLY A 36 1.67 2.86 0.93
N ALA A 37 2.84 3.30 0.44
CA ALA A 37 3.28 4.68 0.59
C ALA A 37 2.30 5.69 -0.04
N HIS A 38 1.62 5.31 -1.12
CA HIS A 38 0.61 6.14 -1.78
C HIS A 38 -0.67 6.33 -0.98
N LEU A 39 -0.86 5.62 0.12
CA LEU A 39 -1.96 5.87 1.06
C LEU A 39 -1.76 7.17 1.87
N LEU A 40 -0.52 7.70 1.97
CA LEU A 40 -0.23 8.86 2.82
C LEU A 40 -0.94 10.15 2.38
N PRO A 41 -0.97 10.54 1.08
CA PRO A 41 -1.72 11.71 0.63
C PRO A 41 -3.21 11.64 0.96
N TYR A 42 -3.80 10.44 0.97
CA TYR A 42 -5.20 10.25 1.35
C TYR A 42 -5.44 10.46 2.84
N SER A 43 -4.43 10.25 3.70
CA SER A 43 -4.54 10.62 5.11
C SER A 43 -4.76 12.12 5.30
N TRP A 44 -4.12 12.96 4.48
CA TRP A 44 -4.29 14.40 4.54
C TRP A 44 -5.60 14.86 3.91
N LEU A 45 -5.97 14.25 2.78
CA LEU A 45 -7.20 14.55 2.05
C LEU A 45 -8.45 14.21 2.87
N TYR A 46 -8.47 13.02 3.48
CA TYR A 46 -9.62 12.51 4.22
C TYR A 46 -9.50 12.69 5.74
N LYS A 47 -8.40 13.30 6.22
CA LYS A 47 -8.12 13.44 7.67
C LYS A 47 -8.22 12.12 8.44
N SER A 48 -7.81 11.03 7.79
CA SER A 48 -7.95 9.66 8.29
C SER A 48 -6.64 9.16 8.88
N LYS A 49 -6.73 8.65 10.12
CA LYS A 49 -5.63 7.97 10.81
C LYS A 49 -5.38 6.59 10.20
N ALA A 50 -6.43 5.91 9.72
CA ALA A 50 -6.27 4.61 9.08
C ALA A 50 -5.36 4.72 7.84
N TYR A 51 -5.63 5.66 6.93
CA TYR A 51 -4.73 5.89 5.78
C TYR A 51 -3.29 6.18 6.22
N GLN A 52 -3.09 6.98 7.28
CA GLN A 52 -1.75 7.33 7.77
C GLN A 52 -0.98 6.11 8.31
N ILE A 53 -1.63 5.29 9.14
CA ILE A 53 -1.01 4.10 9.76
C ILE A 53 -0.66 3.09 8.68
N PHE A 54 -1.61 2.76 7.80
CA PHE A 54 -1.40 1.76 6.75
C PHE A 54 -0.39 2.22 5.70
N ALA A 55 -0.24 3.54 5.48
CA ALA A 55 0.79 4.07 4.60
C ALA A 55 2.23 3.78 5.05
N ILE A 56 2.43 3.57 6.35
CA ILE A 56 3.75 3.27 6.94
C ILE A 56 3.91 1.76 7.16
N VAL A 57 2.86 1.10 7.65
CA VAL A 57 2.89 -0.33 7.98
C VAL A 57 3.07 -1.19 6.73
N ILE A 58 2.35 -0.91 5.64
CA ILE A 58 2.40 -1.74 4.43
C ILE A 58 3.81 -1.76 3.82
N PRO A 59 4.51 -0.62 3.61
CA PRO A 59 5.86 -0.65 3.05
C PRO A 59 6.87 -1.35 3.95
N ILE A 60 6.84 -1.11 5.27
CA ILE A 60 7.77 -1.75 6.21
C ILE A 60 7.57 -3.28 6.22
N LEU A 61 6.31 -3.73 6.35
CA LEU A 61 6.02 -5.16 6.33
C LEU A 61 6.38 -5.80 4.99
N SER A 62 6.10 -5.13 3.87
CA SER A 62 6.45 -5.62 2.54
C SER A 62 7.97 -5.78 2.40
N LEU A 63 8.75 -4.80 2.85
CA LEU A 63 10.21 -4.86 2.82
C LEU A 63 10.75 -6.04 3.65
N VAL A 64 10.25 -6.23 4.87
CA VAL A 64 10.66 -7.34 5.73
C VAL A 64 10.27 -8.68 5.09
N LEU A 65 9.00 -8.85 4.71
CA LEU A 65 8.51 -10.12 4.19
C LEU A 65 9.09 -10.46 2.81
N GLY A 66 9.29 -9.47 1.94
CA GLY A 66 9.86 -9.67 0.61
C GLY A 66 11.35 -10.01 0.58
N ASN A 67 12.04 -9.78 1.69
CA ASN A 67 13.42 -10.26 1.88
C ASN A 67 13.49 -11.65 2.53
N LEU A 68 12.47 -12.03 3.30
CA LEU A 68 12.45 -13.29 4.06
C LEU A 68 11.68 -14.42 3.37
N PHE A 69 10.70 -14.09 2.54
CA PHE A 69 9.74 -15.04 1.98
C PHE A 69 9.53 -14.84 0.48
N SER A 70 8.83 -15.78 -0.14
CA SER A 70 8.47 -15.71 -1.56
C SER A 70 7.41 -14.63 -1.83
N GLY A 71 7.34 -14.16 -3.07
CA GLY A 71 6.34 -13.18 -3.51
C GLY A 71 4.90 -13.62 -3.27
N VAL A 72 4.60 -14.93 -3.28
CA VAL A 72 3.27 -15.47 -2.95
C VAL A 72 2.88 -15.17 -1.50
N VAL A 73 3.82 -15.34 -0.56
CA VAL A 73 3.59 -15.03 0.87
C VAL A 73 3.37 -13.54 1.07
N VAL A 74 4.16 -12.70 0.38
CA VAL A 74 3.98 -11.23 0.41
C VAL A 74 2.60 -10.85 -0.12
N ALA A 75 2.21 -11.35 -1.29
CA ALA A 75 0.92 -11.06 -1.91
C ALA A 75 -0.26 -11.52 -1.04
N GLY A 76 -0.19 -12.74 -0.49
CA GLY A 76 -1.23 -13.26 0.43
C GLY A 76 -1.35 -12.43 1.70
N THR A 77 -0.23 -12.05 2.31
CA THR A 77 -0.20 -11.18 3.49
C THR A 77 -0.80 -9.81 3.17
N PHE A 78 -0.40 -9.24 2.04
CA PHE A 78 -0.89 -7.94 1.59
C PHE A 78 -2.40 -7.95 1.31
N ALA A 79 -2.94 -9.01 0.70
CA ALA A 79 -4.39 -9.17 0.51
C ALA A 79 -5.16 -9.16 1.84
N VAL A 80 -4.67 -9.89 2.86
CA VAL A 80 -5.27 -9.90 4.20
C VAL A 80 -5.20 -8.52 4.84
N ILE A 81 -4.05 -7.83 4.76
CA ILE A 81 -3.86 -6.48 5.28
C ILE A 81 -4.83 -5.49 4.62
N VAL A 82 -5.06 -5.58 3.31
CA VAL A 82 -6.01 -4.72 2.60
C VAL A 82 -7.44 -4.95 3.08
N LEU A 83 -7.85 -6.19 3.34
CA LEU A 83 -9.17 -6.47 3.92
C LEU A 83 -9.34 -5.84 5.31
N ILE A 84 -8.31 -5.95 6.15
CA ILE A 84 -8.29 -5.32 7.48
C ILE A 84 -8.34 -3.79 7.34
N PHE A 85 -7.57 -3.22 6.41
CA PHE A 85 -7.55 -1.79 6.12
C PHE A 85 -8.92 -1.27 5.72
N VAL A 86 -9.61 -1.93 4.78
CA VAL A 86 -10.96 -1.56 4.36
C VAL A 86 -11.94 -1.63 5.54
N HIS A 87 -11.86 -2.69 6.35
CA HIS A 87 -12.72 -2.82 7.54
C HIS A 87 -12.51 -1.67 8.54
N ILE A 88 -11.25 -1.31 8.82
CA ILE A 88 -10.92 -0.19 9.71
C ILE A 88 -11.40 1.14 9.12
N LEU A 89 -11.20 1.36 7.82
CA LEU A 89 -11.70 2.56 7.14
C LEU A 89 -13.22 2.68 7.21
N GLN A 90 -13.96 1.59 7.03
CA GLN A 90 -15.42 1.60 7.17
C GLN A 90 -15.85 1.99 8.58
N ARG A 91 -15.13 1.53 9.60
CA ARG A 91 -15.41 1.91 10.99
C ARG A 91 -15.07 3.37 11.26
N GLU A 92 -13.93 3.83 10.78
CA GLU A 92 -13.51 5.23 10.90
C GLU A 92 -14.51 6.16 10.17
N LEU A 93 -15.00 5.79 8.99
CA LEU A 93 -16.01 6.56 8.27
C LEU A 93 -17.28 6.74 9.09
N LYS A 94 -17.78 5.68 9.74
CA LYS A 94 -18.99 5.76 10.58
C LYS A 94 -18.83 6.77 11.71
N THR A 95 -17.64 6.87 12.31
CA THR A 95 -17.37 7.86 13.38
C THR A 95 -17.40 9.31 12.91
N PHE A 96 -17.36 9.57 11.60
CA PHE A 96 -17.52 10.92 11.04
C PHE A 96 -18.95 11.24 10.58
N THR A 97 -19.81 10.23 10.45
CA THR A 97 -21.18 10.38 9.95
C THR A 97 -22.26 10.29 11.03
N GLU A 98 -21.88 9.84 12.23
CA GLU A 98 -22.69 9.88 13.46
C GLU A 98 -22.39 11.17 14.25
#